data_AF-A0A6N2KJL8-F1
#
_entry.id   AF-A0A6N2KJL8-F1
#
_cell.length_a   1.000
_cell.length_b   1.000
_cell.length_c   1.000
_cell.angle_alpha   90.00
_cell.angle_beta   90.00
_cell.angle_gamma   90.00
#
_symmetry.space_group_name_H-M   'P 1'
#
loop_
_entity.id
_entity.type
_entity.pdbx_description
1 polymer ?
#
loop_
_entity_poly.entity_id
_entity_poly.type
_entity_poly.pdbx_seq_one_letter_code
_entity_poly.pdbx_strand_id
1 'polypeptide(L)'
;MHDPPGRDAMIVRQALRKDLLNLETATEVICSRTSSQIQVFKQHYYAKYGVHLEHDIELRASGDHKKLLLAYVSTPRYEGREVDRAMAEKDAKALYKAGEKRWGTDEKTFIRVFCERSAAHLTAVDSPLSRHAIKNETSGQFEHALKTILQCSENPAKHFAKLWGHNDSALIRVIVTRTEIDMQYIKAEYRKEYKKTLNDAVN
;
A
#
# COMPACT_ATOMS: atom_id res chain seq x y z
N MET A 1 -12.49 21.85 1.12
CA MET A 1 -11.62 20.69 1.38
C MET A 1 -11.38 20.01 0.03
N HIS A 2 -10.17 19.53 -0.28
CA HIS A 2 -9.94 18.77 -1.52
C HIS A 2 -10.71 17.45 -1.44
N ASP A 3 -11.18 16.96 -2.59
CA ASP A 3 -11.76 15.63 -2.74
C ASP A 3 -10.72 14.52 -2.44
N PRO A 4 -11.11 13.24 -2.27
CA PRO A 4 -10.17 12.18 -1.89
C PRO A 4 -8.93 12.08 -2.81
N PRO A 5 -9.06 12.05 -4.16
CA PRO A 5 -7.90 12.02 -5.05
C PRO A 5 -7.03 13.27 -4.97
N GLY A 6 -7.62 14.45 -4.79
CA GLY A 6 -6.89 15.70 -4.60
C GLY A 6 -6.10 15.76 -3.28
N ARG A 7 -6.61 15.13 -2.22
CA ARG A 7 -5.88 14.97 -0.95
C ARG A 7 -4.72 13.99 -1.07
N ASP A 8 -4.93 12.86 -1.74
CA ASP A 8 -3.87 11.90 -2.03
C ASP A 8 -2.75 12.57 -2.82
N ALA A 9 -3.10 13.33 -3.86
CA ALA A 9 -2.13 14.07 -4.66
C ALA A 9 -1.30 15.08 -3.84
N MET A 10 -1.96 15.81 -2.94
CA MET A 10 -1.29 16.77 -2.09
C MET A 10 -0.33 16.11 -1.09
N ILE A 11 -0.78 15.04 -0.43
CA ILE A 11 0.02 14.33 0.58
C ILE A 11 1.22 13.66 -0.07
N VAL A 12 1.02 12.97 -1.20
CA VAL A 12 2.13 12.30 -1.90
C VAL A 12 3.10 13.32 -2.49
N ARG A 13 2.63 14.44 -3.04
CA ARG A 13 3.53 15.50 -3.53
C ARG A 13 4.39 16.04 -2.41
N GLN A 14 3.80 16.33 -1.25
CA GLN A 14 4.55 16.81 -0.08
C GLN A 14 5.57 15.77 0.41
N ALA A 15 5.16 14.51 0.48
CA ALA A 15 6.01 13.40 0.91
C ALA A 15 7.18 13.12 -0.06
N LEU A 16 7.05 13.45 -1.34
CA LEU A 16 8.10 13.31 -2.36
C LEU A 16 8.92 14.60 -2.59
N ARG A 17 8.75 15.64 -1.76
CA ARG A 17 9.62 16.83 -1.82
C ARG A 17 10.99 16.56 -1.19
N LYS A 18 12.04 17.14 -1.77
CA LYS A 18 13.43 16.93 -1.31
C LYS A 18 13.65 17.34 0.15
N ASP A 19 13.05 18.44 0.55
CA ASP A 19 13.17 19.06 1.88
C ASP A 19 12.32 18.37 2.96
N LEU A 20 11.33 17.57 2.57
CA LEU A 20 10.37 16.91 3.46
C LEU A 20 10.18 15.43 3.10
N LEU A 21 11.23 14.79 2.60
CA LEU A 21 11.14 13.44 2.03
C LEU A 21 10.62 12.45 3.08
N ASN A 22 9.44 11.89 2.82
CA ASN A 22 8.80 10.88 3.65
C ASN A 22 8.26 9.75 2.76
N LEU A 23 9.16 8.86 2.36
CA LEU A 23 8.83 7.73 1.49
C LEU A 23 7.83 6.76 2.11
N GLU A 24 7.78 6.65 3.44
CA GLU A 24 6.81 5.81 4.14
C GLU A 24 5.38 6.34 3.91
N THR A 25 5.16 7.65 4.07
CA THR A 25 3.87 8.29 3.81
C THR A 25 3.45 8.17 2.34
N ALA A 26 4.37 8.40 1.41
CA ALA A 26 4.09 8.23 -0.01
C ALA A 26 3.69 6.79 -0.33
N THR A 27 4.40 5.82 0.26
CA THR A 27 4.14 4.39 0.09
C THR A 27 2.79 4.00 0.66
N GLU A 28 2.46 4.43 1.88
CA GLU A 28 1.18 4.15 2.51
C GLU A 28 0.01 4.61 1.62
N VAL A 29 0.06 5.86 1.14
CA VAL A 29 -1.01 6.39 0.28
C VAL A 29 -1.06 5.63 -1.04
N ILE A 30 0.06 5.44 -1.74
CA ILE A 30 0.08 4.76 -3.04
C ILE A 30 -0.38 3.29 -2.91
N CYS A 31 0.23 2.52 -2.01
CA CYS A 31 0.04 1.08 -1.90
C CYS A 31 -1.29 0.65 -1.25
N SER A 32 -2.07 1.59 -0.73
CA SER A 32 -3.41 1.34 -0.17
C SER A 32 -4.55 1.75 -1.11
N ARG A 33 -4.26 2.20 -2.33
CA ARG A 33 -5.26 2.58 -3.33
C ARG A 33 -5.48 1.48 -4.35
N THR A 34 -6.74 1.33 -4.72
CA THR A 34 -7.17 0.47 -5.82
C THR A 34 -6.61 1.00 -7.15
N SER A 35 -6.56 0.17 -8.18
CA SER A 35 -6.10 0.56 -9.53
C SER A 35 -6.93 1.74 -10.07
N SER A 36 -8.25 1.69 -9.91
CA SER A 36 -9.16 2.77 -10.32
C SER A 36 -8.88 4.07 -9.56
N GLN A 37 -8.65 4.00 -8.24
CA GLN A 37 -8.27 5.17 -7.44
C GLN A 37 -6.92 5.75 -7.86
N ILE A 38 -5.92 4.90 -8.16
CA ILE A 38 -4.61 5.33 -8.66
C ILE A 38 -4.73 6.10 -9.98
N GLN A 39 -5.60 5.66 -10.89
CA GLN A 39 -5.80 6.37 -12.16
C GLN A 39 -6.33 7.80 -11.95
N VAL A 40 -7.36 7.96 -11.11
CA VAL A 40 -7.92 9.28 -10.79
C VAL A 40 -6.90 10.13 -10.02
N PHE A 41 -6.20 9.53 -9.04
CA PHE A 41 -5.13 10.20 -8.30
C PHE A 41 -4.05 10.75 -9.25
N LYS A 42 -3.57 9.95 -10.22
CA LYS A 42 -2.57 10.41 -11.21
C LYS A 42 -3.04 11.60 -12.03
N GLN A 43 -4.32 11.64 -12.42
CA GLN A 43 -4.92 12.77 -13.14
C GLN A 43 -4.91 14.04 -12.27
N HIS A 44 -5.35 13.94 -11.01
CA HIS A 44 -5.34 15.06 -10.08
C HIS A 44 -3.92 15.56 -9.79
N TYR A 45 -2.96 14.64 -9.66
CA TYR A 45 -1.56 14.97 -9.44
C TYR A 45 -0.99 15.80 -10.60
N TYR A 46 -1.20 15.33 -11.83
CA TYR A 46 -0.73 16.04 -13.02
C TYR A 46 -1.45 17.38 -13.20
N ALA A 47 -2.78 17.42 -13.08
CA ALA A 47 -3.56 18.65 -13.24
C ALA A 47 -3.15 19.75 -12.23
N LYS A 48 -2.76 19.36 -11.01
CA LYS A 48 -2.38 20.30 -9.95
C LYS A 48 -0.92 20.75 -10.00
N TYR A 49 0.00 19.87 -10.42
CA TYR A 49 1.45 20.11 -10.29
C TYR A 49 2.20 20.18 -11.62
N GLY A 50 1.57 19.83 -12.74
CA GLY A 50 2.21 19.82 -14.06
C GLY A 50 3.32 18.75 -14.23
N VAL A 51 3.41 17.80 -13.29
CA VAL A 51 4.42 16.73 -13.28
C VAL A 51 3.71 15.40 -13.08
N HIS A 52 4.17 14.35 -13.76
CA HIS A 52 3.64 13.00 -13.57
C HIS A 52 4.11 12.41 -12.24
N LEU A 53 3.23 11.67 -11.55
CA LEU A 53 3.57 11.01 -10.29
C LEU A 53 4.79 10.08 -10.43
N GLU A 54 4.88 9.36 -11.55
CA GLU A 54 5.98 8.49 -11.90
C GLU A 54 7.32 9.22 -11.92
N HIS A 55 7.34 10.46 -12.42
CA HIS A 55 8.56 11.25 -12.49
C HIS A 55 9.09 11.59 -11.09
N ASP A 56 8.21 11.98 -10.17
CA ASP A 56 8.63 12.24 -8.80
C ASP A 56 9.04 10.96 -8.07
N ILE A 57 8.37 9.82 -8.30
CA ILE A 57 8.79 8.53 -7.76
C ILE A 57 10.20 8.18 -8.28
N GLU A 58 10.43 8.34 -9.58
CA GLU A 58 11.71 8.04 -10.23
C GLU A 58 12.86 8.89 -9.65
N LEU A 59 12.58 10.17 -9.35
CA LEU A 59 13.57 11.10 -8.81
C LEU A 59 13.86 10.89 -7.31
N ARG A 60 12.92 10.31 -6.55
CA ARG A 60 12.94 10.34 -5.08
C ARG A 60 13.09 8.98 -4.41
N ALA A 61 12.51 7.94 -4.99
CA ALA A 61 12.67 6.58 -4.51
C ALA A 61 13.91 5.92 -5.14
N SER A 62 14.40 4.85 -4.54
CA SER A 62 15.56 4.10 -5.03
C SER A 62 15.36 2.59 -4.90
N GLY A 63 16.26 1.81 -5.51
CA GLY A 63 16.27 0.35 -5.40
C GLY A 63 14.96 -0.31 -5.83
N ASP A 64 14.61 -1.41 -5.17
CA ASP A 64 13.40 -2.19 -5.49
C ASP A 64 12.12 -1.53 -4.98
N HIS A 65 12.22 -0.62 -4.01
CA HIS A 65 11.10 0.23 -3.61
C HIS A 65 10.63 1.13 -4.77
N LYS A 66 11.57 1.77 -5.48
CA LYS A 66 11.27 2.56 -6.69
C LYS A 66 10.60 1.68 -7.75
N LYS A 67 11.20 0.52 -8.04
CA LYS A 67 10.68 -0.41 -9.06
C LYS A 67 9.26 -0.86 -8.73
N LEU A 68 8.99 -1.18 -7.46
CA LEU A 68 7.66 -1.56 -6.98
C LEU A 68 6.66 -0.42 -7.13
N LEU A 69 6.98 0.78 -6.65
CA LEU A 69 6.05 1.91 -6.74
C LEU A 69 5.71 2.25 -8.19
N LEU A 70 6.70 2.29 -9.08
CA LEU A 70 6.50 2.53 -10.50
C LEU A 70 5.63 1.46 -11.15
N ALA A 71 5.91 0.18 -10.87
CA ALA A 71 5.08 -0.92 -11.35
C ALA A 71 3.64 -0.82 -10.81
N TYR A 72 3.47 -0.49 -9.54
CA TYR A 72 2.16 -0.39 -8.89
C TYR A 72 1.30 0.76 -9.45
N VAL A 73 1.90 1.92 -9.75
CA VAL A 73 1.15 3.07 -10.32
C VAL A 73 0.91 2.96 -11.82
N SER A 74 1.68 2.12 -12.51
CA SER A 74 1.62 1.97 -13.97
C SER A 74 0.79 0.78 -14.43
N THR A 75 0.64 -0.25 -13.59
CA THR A 75 -0.03 -1.50 -13.96
C THR A 75 -1.53 -1.44 -13.61
N PRO A 76 -2.44 -1.51 -14.60
CA PRO A 76 -3.86 -1.69 -14.33
C PRO A 76 -4.08 -3.07 -13.71
N ARG A 77 -4.68 -3.12 -12.52
CA ARG A 77 -5.02 -4.37 -11.84
C ARG A 77 -6.50 -4.67 -11.96
N TYR A 78 -6.82 -5.96 -12.11
CA TYR A 78 -8.19 -6.43 -12.01
C TYR A 78 -8.74 -6.23 -10.58
N GLU A 79 -9.96 -5.71 -10.46
CA GLU A 79 -10.58 -5.38 -9.16
C GLU A 79 -11.79 -6.28 -8.84
N GLY A 80 -12.02 -7.32 -9.62
CA GLY A 80 -13.03 -8.33 -9.35
C GLY A 80 -12.67 -9.26 -8.19
N ARG A 81 -13.62 -10.13 -7.83
CA ARG A 81 -13.53 -11.04 -6.68
C ARG A 81 -13.14 -12.47 -7.07
N GLU A 82 -13.06 -12.74 -8.36
CA GLU A 82 -12.75 -14.00 -8.97
C GLU A 82 -11.30 -14.39 -8.68
N VAL A 83 -11.09 -15.62 -8.21
CA VAL A 83 -9.78 -16.13 -7.83
C VAL A 83 -9.55 -17.50 -8.48
N ASP A 84 -8.49 -17.59 -9.27
CA ASP A 84 -7.91 -18.87 -9.67
C ASP A 84 -7.05 -19.41 -8.52
N ARG A 85 -7.57 -20.42 -7.82
CA ARG A 85 -6.91 -21.02 -6.64
C ARG A 85 -5.60 -21.72 -7.00
N ALA A 86 -5.52 -22.35 -8.17
CA ALA A 86 -4.28 -23.01 -8.61
C ALA A 86 -3.19 -21.97 -8.90
N MET A 87 -3.57 -20.84 -9.50
CA MET A 87 -2.65 -19.72 -9.70
C MET A 87 -2.21 -19.08 -8.38
N ALA A 88 -3.13 -18.91 -7.42
CA ALA A 88 -2.80 -18.39 -6.10
C ALA A 88 -1.78 -19.30 -5.37
N GLU A 89 -1.98 -20.62 -5.41
CA GLU A 89 -1.02 -21.57 -4.84
C GLU A 89 0.34 -21.52 -5.54
N LYS A 90 0.36 -21.38 -6.87
CA LYS A 90 1.58 -21.23 -7.65
C LYS A 90 2.35 -19.96 -7.27
N ASP A 91 1.66 -18.82 -7.16
CA ASP A 91 2.28 -17.56 -6.77
C ASP A 91 2.76 -17.60 -5.31
N ALA A 92 2.02 -18.22 -4.38
CA ALA A 92 2.46 -18.41 -3.00
C ALA A 92 3.77 -19.23 -2.91
N LYS A 93 3.85 -20.33 -3.68
CA LYS A 93 5.08 -21.14 -3.80
C LYS A 93 6.22 -20.35 -4.44
N ALA A 94 5.93 -19.50 -5.43
CA ALA A 94 6.93 -18.66 -6.07
C ALA A 94 7.49 -17.61 -5.10
N LEU A 95 6.65 -16.95 -4.31
CA LEU A 95 7.09 -16.01 -3.26
C LEU A 95 7.94 -16.69 -2.21
N TYR A 96 7.55 -17.89 -1.76
CA TYR A 96 8.35 -18.65 -0.81
C TYR A 96 9.74 -19.00 -1.37
N LYS A 97 9.82 -19.52 -2.59
CA LYS A 97 11.10 -19.82 -3.27
C LYS A 97 11.93 -18.59 -3.60
N ALA A 98 11.28 -17.45 -3.83
CA ALA A 98 11.94 -16.17 -4.05
C ALA A 98 12.63 -15.65 -2.78
N GLY A 99 12.14 -16.07 -1.60
CA GLY A 99 12.72 -15.75 -0.30
C GLY A 99 13.70 -16.79 0.24
N GLU A 100 13.49 -18.10 0.03
CA GLU A 100 14.36 -19.11 0.66
C GLU A 100 15.80 -19.18 0.11
N LYS A 101 16.77 -19.14 1.04
CA LYS A 101 18.16 -19.65 0.91
C LYS A 101 18.91 -19.23 -0.36
N ARG A 102 18.66 -18.01 -0.83
CA ARG A 102 19.48 -17.35 -1.86
C ARG A 102 20.21 -16.19 -1.22
N TRP A 103 21.41 -15.87 -1.73
CA TRP A 103 22.07 -14.63 -1.34
C TRP A 103 21.36 -13.48 -2.07
N GLY A 104 20.46 -12.81 -1.37
CA GLY A 104 19.53 -11.83 -1.94
C GLY A 104 18.16 -12.43 -2.25
N THR A 105 17.19 -11.55 -2.51
CA THR A 105 15.79 -11.91 -2.74
C THR A 105 15.47 -11.79 -4.23
N ASP A 106 14.53 -12.58 -4.76
CA ASP A 106 14.06 -12.35 -6.13
C ASP A 106 12.98 -11.26 -6.11
N GLU A 107 13.40 -9.99 -5.99
CA GLU A 107 12.46 -8.85 -5.89
C GLU A 107 11.57 -8.72 -7.12
N LYS A 108 12.03 -9.21 -8.29
CA LYS A 108 11.21 -9.26 -9.51
C LYS A 108 9.98 -10.14 -9.33
N THR A 109 10.13 -11.29 -8.67
CA THR A 109 8.98 -12.17 -8.36
C THR A 109 8.01 -11.48 -7.40
N PHE A 110 8.49 -10.79 -6.38
CA PHE A 110 7.65 -10.01 -5.48
C PHE A 110 6.91 -8.88 -6.23
N ILE A 111 7.63 -8.06 -6.99
CA ILE A 111 7.03 -6.94 -7.75
C ILE A 111 5.96 -7.44 -8.71
N ARG A 112 6.25 -8.51 -9.48
CA ARG A 112 5.27 -9.10 -10.41
C ARG A 112 3.99 -9.51 -9.69
N VAL A 113 4.10 -10.31 -8.62
CA VAL A 113 2.92 -10.79 -7.89
C VAL A 113 2.14 -9.64 -7.26
N PHE A 114 2.81 -8.69 -6.62
CA PHE A 114 2.16 -7.62 -5.86
C PHE A 114 1.62 -6.47 -6.72
N CYS A 115 2.16 -6.25 -7.92
CA CYS A 115 1.75 -5.14 -8.79
C CYS A 115 0.79 -5.57 -9.91
N GLU A 116 0.71 -6.86 -10.25
CA GLU A 116 -0.13 -7.36 -11.36
C GLU A 116 -1.39 -8.11 -10.89
N ARG A 117 -1.40 -8.63 -9.67
CA ARG A 117 -2.53 -9.44 -9.16
C ARG A 117 -3.63 -8.57 -8.55
N SER A 118 -4.85 -9.09 -8.59
CA SER A 118 -6.00 -8.46 -7.91
C SER A 118 -5.86 -8.56 -6.39
N ALA A 119 -6.55 -7.68 -5.66
CA ALA A 119 -6.62 -7.76 -4.21
C ALA A 119 -7.15 -9.13 -3.75
N ALA A 120 -8.22 -9.63 -4.38
CA ALA A 120 -8.79 -10.94 -4.07
C ALA A 120 -7.78 -12.09 -4.26
N HIS A 121 -6.96 -12.03 -5.31
CA HIS A 121 -5.88 -13.00 -5.53
C HIS A 121 -4.80 -12.89 -4.47
N LEU A 122 -4.37 -11.67 -4.11
CA LEU A 122 -3.37 -11.46 -3.06
C LEU A 122 -3.86 -11.94 -1.69
N THR A 123 -5.14 -11.77 -1.36
CA THR A 123 -5.75 -12.37 -0.16
C THR A 123 -5.68 -13.90 -0.20
N ALA A 124 -5.83 -14.52 -1.38
CA ALA A 124 -5.72 -15.96 -1.53
C ALA A 124 -4.27 -16.48 -1.48
N VAL A 125 -3.30 -15.64 -1.83
CA VAL A 125 -1.84 -15.90 -1.70
C VAL A 125 -1.36 -15.69 -0.26
N ASP A 126 -2.08 -14.89 0.52
CA ASP A 126 -1.74 -14.56 1.90
C ASP A 126 -1.77 -15.82 2.79
N SER A 127 -0.59 -16.26 3.21
CA SER A 127 -0.34 -17.49 3.93
C SER A 127 0.82 -17.29 4.91
N PRO A 128 0.98 -18.16 5.92
CA PRO A 128 2.14 -18.09 6.81
C PRO A 128 3.48 -18.09 6.07
N LEU A 129 3.57 -18.83 4.95
CA LEU A 129 4.77 -18.90 4.10
C LEU A 129 5.04 -17.57 3.38
N SER A 130 4.03 -16.96 2.75
CA SER A 130 4.21 -15.69 2.04
C SER A 130 4.50 -14.55 3.02
N ARG A 131 3.84 -14.52 4.18
CA ARG A 131 4.14 -13.56 5.28
C ARG A 131 5.57 -13.74 5.82
N HIS A 132 6.04 -14.98 5.96
CA HIS A 132 7.42 -15.27 6.40
C HIS A 132 8.44 -14.75 5.38
N ALA A 133 8.21 -15.03 4.09
CA ALA A 133 9.10 -14.57 3.01
C ALA A 133 9.18 -13.04 2.96
N ILE A 134 8.07 -12.32 3.11
CA ILE A 134 8.10 -10.84 3.16
C ILE A 134 8.90 -10.36 4.37
N LYS A 135 8.62 -10.89 5.56
CA LYS A 135 9.20 -10.37 6.82
C LYS A 135 10.69 -10.65 6.96
N ASN A 136 11.17 -11.79 6.49
CA ASN A 136 12.53 -12.23 6.75
C ASN A 136 13.48 -11.97 5.58
N GLU A 137 12.95 -11.84 4.36
CA GLU A 137 13.76 -11.76 3.14
C GLU A 137 13.67 -10.38 2.47
N THR A 138 12.85 -9.46 3.00
CA THR A 138 12.82 -8.06 2.53
C THR A 138 13.04 -7.12 3.70
N SER A 139 13.47 -5.88 3.41
CA SER A 139 13.68 -4.88 4.45
C SER A 139 13.34 -3.46 3.97
N GLY A 140 13.26 -2.53 4.93
CA GLY A 140 13.12 -1.10 4.66
C GLY A 140 11.84 -0.76 3.90
N GLN A 141 11.95 0.20 2.96
CA GLN A 141 10.79 0.71 2.23
C GLN A 141 10.16 -0.31 1.28
N PHE A 142 10.94 -1.27 0.78
CA PHE A 142 10.42 -2.35 -0.06
C PHE A 142 9.52 -3.29 0.75
N GLU A 143 9.97 -3.72 1.93
CA GLU A 143 9.15 -4.52 2.86
C GLU A 143 7.89 -3.77 3.30
N HIS A 144 8.01 -2.49 3.63
CA HIS A 144 6.87 -1.65 4.02
C HIS A 144 5.81 -1.57 2.92
N ALA A 145 6.23 -1.41 1.66
CA ALA A 145 5.32 -1.39 0.52
C ALA A 145 4.58 -2.73 0.36
N LEU A 146 5.31 -3.85 0.38
CA LEU A 146 4.72 -5.20 0.25
C LEU A 146 3.72 -5.49 1.36
N LYS A 147 4.06 -5.18 2.62
CA LYS A 147 3.15 -5.33 3.76
C LYS A 147 1.90 -4.47 3.61
N THR A 148 2.03 -3.22 3.17
CA THR A 148 0.90 -2.31 2.97
C THR A 148 -0.06 -2.86 1.92
N ILE A 149 0.47 -3.31 0.76
CA ILE A 149 -0.35 -3.90 -0.30
C ILE A 149 -1.07 -5.16 0.21
N LEU A 150 -0.38 -6.06 0.91
CA LEU A 150 -0.99 -7.31 1.41
C LEU A 150 -2.09 -7.03 2.42
N GLN A 151 -1.82 -6.18 3.41
CA GLN A 151 -2.76 -5.84 4.47
C GLN A 151 -3.98 -5.11 3.93
N CYS A 152 -3.79 -4.20 2.96
CA CYS A 152 -4.90 -3.53 2.29
C CYS A 152 -5.65 -4.46 1.33
N SER A 153 -5.02 -5.51 0.80
CA SER A 153 -5.72 -6.53 0.01
C SER A 153 -6.61 -7.41 0.90
N GLU A 154 -6.19 -7.71 2.14
CA GLU A 154 -6.98 -8.47 3.11
C GLU A 154 -8.12 -7.61 3.70
N ASN A 155 -7.79 -6.47 4.31
CA ASN A 155 -8.74 -5.60 4.97
C ASN A 155 -8.13 -4.18 5.17
N PRO A 156 -8.43 -3.22 4.27
CA PRO A 156 -7.95 -1.84 4.38
C PRO A 156 -8.32 -1.19 5.71
N ALA A 157 -9.56 -1.39 6.18
CA ALA A 157 -10.05 -0.77 7.40
C ALA A 157 -9.25 -1.22 8.63
N LYS A 158 -8.91 -2.51 8.70
CA LYS A 158 -8.07 -3.08 9.76
C LYS A 158 -6.63 -2.57 9.69
N HIS A 159 -6.08 -2.43 8.47
CA HIS A 159 -4.75 -1.84 8.29
C HIS A 159 -4.68 -0.42 8.87
N PHE A 160 -5.62 0.45 8.48
CA PHE A 160 -5.64 1.84 8.96
C PHE A 160 -6.00 1.96 10.44
N ALA A 161 -6.83 1.07 10.97
CA ALA A 161 -7.10 1.01 12.41
C ALA A 161 -5.84 0.71 13.22
N LYS A 162 -5.00 -0.24 12.76
CA LYS A 162 -3.72 -0.54 13.41
C LYS A 162 -2.74 0.61 13.30
N LEU A 163 -2.63 1.21 12.12
CA LEU A 163 -1.75 2.35 11.90
C LEU A 163 -2.08 3.52 12.83
N TRP A 164 -3.37 3.83 12.98
CA TRP A 164 -3.84 4.85 13.93
C TRP A 164 -3.42 4.51 15.36
N GLY A 165 -3.59 3.27 15.80
CA GLY A 165 -3.29 2.86 17.18
C GLY A 165 -1.81 2.88 17.57
N HIS A 166 -0.89 3.01 16.60
CA HIS A 166 0.56 2.94 16.85
C HIS A 166 1.32 4.22 16.47
N ASN A 167 0.68 5.19 15.80
CA ASN A 167 1.39 6.35 15.27
C ASN A 167 0.52 7.62 15.27
N ASP A 168 0.72 8.48 16.27
CA ASP A 168 0.00 9.76 16.40
C ASP A 168 0.23 10.70 15.21
N SER A 169 1.38 10.60 14.52
CA SER A 169 1.62 11.38 13.31
C SER A 169 0.85 10.86 12.09
N ALA A 170 0.47 9.57 12.10
CA ALA A 170 -0.36 8.97 11.07
C ALA A 170 -1.85 9.29 11.25
N LEU A 171 -2.29 9.58 12.49
CA LEU A 171 -3.66 9.92 12.84
C LEU A 171 -4.31 10.92 11.88
N ILE A 172 -3.71 12.12 11.78
CA ILE A 172 -4.24 13.20 10.96
C ILE A 172 -4.30 12.76 9.49
N ARG A 173 -3.27 12.06 9.00
CA ARG A 173 -3.22 11.55 7.63
C ARG A 173 -4.32 10.53 7.36
N VAL A 174 -4.56 9.59 8.26
CA VAL A 174 -5.62 8.58 8.13
C VAL A 174 -6.98 9.27 8.11
N ILE A 175 -7.23 10.23 9.01
CA ILE A 175 -8.46 11.01 9.00
C ILE A 175 -8.64 11.73 7.66
N VAL A 176 -7.62 12.48 7.23
CA VAL A 176 -7.68 13.28 6.00
C VAL A 176 -7.87 12.41 4.78
N THR A 177 -7.22 11.25 4.68
CA THR A 177 -7.28 10.42 3.48
C THR A 177 -8.45 9.44 3.45
N ARG A 178 -8.99 9.03 4.61
CA ARG A 178 -9.98 7.94 4.70
C ARG A 178 -11.39 8.37 5.08
N THR A 179 -11.59 9.63 5.53
CA THR A 179 -12.90 10.13 6.02
C THR A 179 -14.06 9.87 5.04
N GLU A 180 -13.84 10.04 3.74
CA GLU A 180 -14.85 9.87 2.69
C GLU A 180 -14.77 8.51 1.97
N ILE A 181 -13.92 7.59 2.43
CA ILE A 181 -13.69 6.29 1.79
C ILE A 181 -14.29 5.17 2.66
N ASP A 182 -13.77 5.00 3.87
CA ASP A 182 -14.06 3.83 4.69
C ASP A 182 -13.91 4.08 6.21
N MET A 183 -13.91 5.34 6.65
CA MET A 183 -13.73 5.74 8.05
C MET A 183 -14.66 5.02 9.04
N GLN A 184 -15.91 4.76 8.65
CA GLN A 184 -16.85 4.01 9.50
C GLN A 184 -16.38 2.58 9.77
N TYR A 185 -15.76 1.92 8.77
CA TYR A 185 -15.20 0.59 8.91
C TYR A 185 -13.91 0.62 9.72
N ILE A 186 -13.06 1.65 9.53
CA ILE A 186 -11.85 1.85 10.34
C ILE A 186 -12.22 2.00 11.82
N LYS A 187 -13.23 2.80 12.14
CA LYS A 187 -13.78 2.95 13.52
C LYS A 187 -14.22 1.61 14.11
N ALA A 188 -14.90 0.79 13.32
CA ALA A 188 -15.38 -0.51 13.75
C ALA A 188 -14.23 -1.50 14.03
N GLU A 189 -13.25 -1.59 13.13
CA GLU A 189 -12.06 -2.45 13.32
C GLU A 189 -11.20 -1.98 14.49
N TYR A 190 -11.04 -0.66 14.69
CA TYR A 190 -10.31 -0.12 15.83
C TYR A 190 -10.98 -0.50 17.15
N ARG A 191 -12.30 -0.33 17.25
CA ARG A 191 -13.04 -0.72 18.46
C ARG A 191 -12.94 -2.21 18.75
N LYS A 192 -12.96 -3.04 17.70
CA LYS A 192 -12.82 -4.50 17.82
C LYS A 192 -11.44 -4.90 18.38
N GLU A 193 -10.37 -4.28 17.88
CA GLU A 193 -8.98 -4.59 18.24
C GLU A 193 -8.61 -4.01 19.62
N TYR A 194 -8.88 -2.72 19.86
CA TYR A 194 -8.36 -1.98 21.02
C TYR A 194 -9.38 -1.80 22.17
N LYS A 195 -10.63 -2.23 21.98
CA LYS A 195 -11.74 -2.09 22.95
C LYS A 195 -12.04 -0.65 23.39
N LYS A 196 -11.56 0.34 22.63
CA LYS A 196 -11.80 1.78 22.82
C LYS A 196 -12.39 2.38 21.55
N THR A 197 -13.08 3.51 21.63
CA THR A 197 -13.50 4.21 20.41
C THR A 197 -12.34 5.01 19.85
N LEU A 198 -12.38 5.30 18.54
CA LEU A 198 -11.40 6.21 17.93
C LEU A 198 -11.45 7.61 18.54
N ASN A 199 -12.60 8.07 19.00
CA ASN A 199 -12.71 9.38 19.64
C ASN A 199 -11.99 9.41 20.99
N ASP A 200 -11.98 8.30 21.74
CA ASP A 200 -11.28 8.21 23.03
C ASP A 200 -9.76 8.24 22.87
N ALA A 201 -9.24 7.91 21.69
CA ALA A 201 -7.81 7.90 21.39
C ALA A 201 -7.27 9.26 20.91
N VAL A 202 -8.15 10.25 20.68
CA VAL A 202 -7.79 11.59 20.17
C VAL A 202 -7.93 12.67 21.27
N ASN A 203 -8.28 12.26 22.50
CA ASN A 203 -8.42 13.14 23.66
C ASN A 203 -7.24 13.00 24.62
#